data_AF-A0A1F8NB84-F1
#
_entry.id   AF-A0A1F8NB84-F1
#
_cell.length_a   1.000
_cell.length_b   1.000
_cell.length_c   1.000
_cell.angle_alpha   90.00
_cell.angle_beta   90.00
_cell.angle_gamma   90.00
#
_symmetry.space_group_name_H-M   'P 1'
#
loop_
_entity.id
_entity.type
_entity.pdbx_description
1 polymer ?
#
loop_
_entity_poly.entity_id
_entity_poly.type
_entity_poly.pdbx_seq_one_letter_code
_entity_poly.pdbx_strand_id
1 'polypeptide(L)'
;MLLAGEQPFGYPLEAYGLFVFLALGPQLLGHSSFNWALRYLPASVVGVTLLGEPVGSSVLAYFLLDERPSAFKLGAMVLILGGIYIAARPSRGRG
;
A
#
# COMPACT_ATOMS: atom_id res chain seq x y z
N MET A 1 -14.11 -18.68 2.85
CA MET A 1 -15.41 -18.00 2.65
C MET A 1 -16.49 -19.01 2.27
N LEU A 2 -16.53 -19.55 1.04
CA LEU A 2 -17.54 -20.57 0.67
C LEU A 2 -17.41 -21.90 1.44
N LEU A 3 -16.18 -22.33 1.73
CA LEU A 3 -15.92 -23.55 2.52
C LEU A 3 -16.10 -23.33 4.05
N ALA A 4 -16.26 -22.09 4.50
CA ALA A 4 -16.46 -21.74 5.90
C ALA A 4 -17.94 -21.56 6.26
N GLY A 5 -18.87 -21.73 5.30
CA GLY A 5 -20.31 -21.52 5.50
C GLY A 5 -20.74 -20.05 5.51
N GLU A 6 -19.81 -19.11 5.32
CA GLU A 6 -20.10 -17.68 5.25
C GLU A 6 -20.83 -17.35 3.93
N GLN A 7 -22.00 -16.73 4.06
CA GLN A 7 -22.79 -16.34 2.90
C GLN A 7 -22.10 -15.16 2.19
N PRO A 8 -21.80 -15.26 0.89
CA PRO A 8 -21.13 -14.19 0.15
C PRO A 8 -22.03 -12.95 -0.07
N PHE A 9 -23.33 -13.07 0.22
CA PHE A 9 -24.34 -12.04 0.06
C PHE A 9 -25.21 -11.97 1.32
N GLY A 10 -25.90 -10.83 1.52
CA GLY A 10 -26.76 -10.61 2.69
C GLY A 10 -26.19 -9.62 3.71
N TYR A 11 -25.16 -8.85 3.34
CA TYR A 11 -24.65 -7.74 4.15
C TYR A 11 -25.66 -6.57 4.18
N PRO A 12 -25.63 -5.73 5.23
CA PRO A 12 -26.40 -4.48 5.25
C PRO A 12 -26.03 -3.56 4.07
N LEU A 13 -26.97 -2.74 3.60
CA LEU A 13 -26.80 -1.89 2.42
C LEU A 13 -25.61 -0.94 2.54
N GLU A 14 -25.35 -0.48 3.76
CA GLU A 14 -24.22 0.37 4.13
C GLU A 14 -22.88 -0.31 3.83
N ALA A 15 -22.77 -1.62 4.10
CA ALA A 15 -21.55 -2.39 3.83
C ALA A 15 -21.28 -2.52 2.32
N TYR A 16 -22.33 -2.72 1.52
CA TYR A 16 -22.20 -2.69 0.07
C TYR A 16 -21.72 -1.32 -0.43
N GLY A 17 -22.24 -0.23 0.14
CA GLY A 17 -21.75 1.12 -0.13
C GLY A 17 -20.25 1.28 0.17
N LEU A 18 -19.79 0.78 1.32
CA LEU A 18 -18.37 0.78 1.68
C LEU A 18 -17.51 -0.07 0.73
N PHE A 19 -17.99 -1.23 0.29
CA PHE A 19 -17.27 -2.07 -0.68
C PHE A 19 -17.10 -1.36 -2.01
N VAL A 20 -18.15 -0.68 -2.51
CA VAL A 20 -18.06 0.15 -3.71
C VAL A 20 -17.08 1.30 -3.51
N PHE A 21 -17.10 1.96 -2.36
CA PHE A 21 -16.17 3.04 -2.06
C PHE A 21 -14.71 2.55 -2.01
N LEU A 22 -14.44 1.41 -1.38
CA LEU A 22 -13.11 0.79 -1.36
C LEU A 22 -12.65 0.38 -2.77
N ALA A 23 -13.54 -0.20 -3.56
CA ALA A 23 -13.25 -0.62 -4.92
C ALA A 23 -12.97 0.58 -5.84
N LEU A 24 -13.75 1.65 -5.75
CA LEU A 24 -13.58 2.81 -6.63
C LEU A 24 -12.52 3.80 -6.14
N GLY A 25 -12.32 3.91 -4.83
CA GLY A 25 -11.34 4.81 -4.23
C GLY A 25 -9.94 4.19 -4.23
N PRO A 26 -9.48 3.62 -3.12
CA PRO A 26 -8.09 3.17 -2.98
C PRO A 26 -7.70 2.10 -4.01
N GLN A 27 -8.61 1.21 -4.41
CA GLN A 27 -8.26 0.13 -5.34
C GLN A 27 -7.96 0.64 -6.75
N LEU A 28 -8.87 1.43 -7.34
CA LEU A 28 -8.61 2.04 -8.65
C LEU A 28 -7.44 3.02 -8.58
N LEU A 29 -7.40 3.90 -7.57
CA LEU A 29 -6.33 4.89 -7.45
C LEU A 29 -4.95 4.22 -7.31
N GLY A 30 -4.83 3.21 -6.46
CA GLY A 30 -3.59 2.46 -6.26
C GLY A 30 -3.14 1.77 -7.55
N HIS A 31 -3.99 0.91 -8.13
CA HIS A 31 -3.62 0.14 -9.33
C HIS A 31 -3.39 1.03 -10.56
N SER A 32 -4.19 2.07 -10.76
CA SER A 32 -3.98 3.02 -11.86
C SER A 32 -2.67 3.80 -11.69
N SER A 33 -2.34 4.23 -10.46
CA SER A 33 -1.07 4.92 -10.18
C SER A 33 0.14 4.01 -10.40
N PHE A 34 0.04 2.73 -10.01
CA PHE A 34 1.09 1.75 -10.26
C PHE A 34 1.28 1.47 -11.76
N ASN A 35 0.18 1.27 -12.49
CA ASN A 35 0.23 1.06 -13.93
C ASN A 35 0.81 2.28 -14.65
N TRP A 36 0.45 3.48 -14.21
CA TRP A 36 1.04 4.71 -14.72
C TRP A 36 2.54 4.79 -14.40
N ALA A 37 2.96 4.50 -13.18
CA ALA A 37 4.36 4.52 -12.78
C ALA A 37 5.24 3.53 -13.58
N LEU A 38 4.72 2.33 -13.87
CA LEU A 38 5.42 1.33 -14.69
C LEU A 38 5.70 1.80 -16.12
N ARG A 39 4.98 2.81 -16.62
CA ARG A 39 5.26 3.42 -17.92
C ARG A 39 6.55 4.25 -17.93
N TYR A 40 6.97 4.76 -16.76
CA TYR A 40 8.09 5.70 -16.64
C TYR A 40 9.25 5.18 -15.81
N LEU A 41 9.02 4.16 -14.96
CA LEU A 41 10.01 3.62 -14.03
C LEU A 41 10.20 2.11 -14.25
N PRO A 42 11.40 1.57 -13.98
CA PRO A 42 11.61 0.13 -13.99
C PRO A 42 10.71 -0.60 -13.00
N ALA A 43 10.22 -1.78 -13.36
CA ALA A 43 9.36 -2.60 -12.51
C ALA A 43 9.98 -2.91 -11.13
N SER A 44 11.31 -3.03 -11.07
CA SER A 44 12.04 -3.22 -9.80
C SER A 44 11.89 -2.02 -8.86
N VAL A 45 11.97 -0.79 -9.39
CA VAL A 45 11.83 0.44 -8.59
C VAL A 45 10.39 0.60 -8.12
N VAL A 46 9.42 0.38 -9.02
CA VAL A 46 7.99 0.41 -8.66
C VAL A 46 7.69 -0.63 -7.59
N GLY A 47 8.14 -1.88 -7.77
CA GLY A 47 7.93 -2.96 -6.83
C GLY A 47 8.53 -2.72 -5.45
N VAL A 48 9.75 -2.19 -5.35
CA VAL A 48 10.35 -1.84 -4.04
C VAL A 48 9.57 -0.70 -3.38
N THR A 49 9.04 0.25 -4.15
CA THR A 49 8.26 1.38 -3.62
C THR A 49 6.93 0.93 -2.99
N LEU A 50 6.37 -0.22 -3.39
CA LEU A 50 5.17 -0.78 -2.74
C LEU A 50 5.42 -1.13 -1.27
N LEU A 51 6.66 -1.39 -0.86
CA LEU A 51 7.00 -1.54 0.58
C LEU A 51 6.69 -0.26 1.38
N GLY A 52 6.46 0.88 0.73
CA GLY A 52 5.99 2.11 1.35
C GLY A 52 4.54 2.04 1.85
N GLU A 53 3.71 1.11 1.38
CA GLU A 53 2.32 0.94 1.84
C GLU A 53 2.20 0.74 3.36
N PRO A 54 2.94 -0.18 4.03
CA PRO A 54 2.89 -0.31 5.48
C PRO A 54 3.38 0.95 6.22
N VAL A 55 4.29 1.73 5.63
CA VAL A 55 4.73 3.02 6.20
C VAL A 55 3.58 4.02 6.14
N GLY A 56 2.97 4.20 4.96
CA GLY A 56 1.82 5.08 4.77
C GLY A 56 0.62 4.66 5.63
N SER A 57 0.34 3.37 5.71
CA SER A 57 -0.70 2.80 6.57
C SER A 57 -0.44 3.08 8.05
N SER A 58 0.80 2.91 8.52
CA SER A 58 1.16 3.24 9.91
C SER A 58 0.99 4.73 10.22
N VAL A 59 1.32 5.61 9.27
CA VAL A 59 1.10 7.06 9.40
C VAL A 59 -0.38 7.39 9.43
N LEU A 60 -1.18 6.81 8.54
CA LEU A 60 -2.64 6.99 8.52
C LEU A 60 -3.28 6.46 9.81
N ALA A 61 -2.85 5.30 10.31
CA ALA A 61 -3.36 4.72 11.56
C ALA A 61 -3.06 5.62 12.77
N TYR A 62 -1.88 6.24 12.81
CA TYR A 62 -1.58 7.22 13.85
C TYR A 62 -2.56 8.40 13.85
N PHE A 63 -2.92 8.94 12.68
CA PHE A 63 -3.81 10.10 12.59
C PHE A 63 -5.29 9.76 12.70
N LEU A 64 -5.73 8.63 12.13
CA LEU A 64 -7.14 8.26 12.02
C LEU A 64 -7.63 7.36 13.15
N LEU A 65 -6.74 6.54 13.72
CA LEU A 65 -7.06 5.50 14.71
C LEU A 65 -6.40 5.77 16.07
N ASP A 66 -5.61 6.85 16.19
CA ASP A 66 -4.78 7.18 17.37
C ASP A 66 -3.81 6.03 17.75
N GLU A 67 -3.45 5.18 16.78
CA GLU A 67 -2.54 4.06 16.99
C GLU A 67 -1.08 4.53 16.95
N ARG A 68 -0.41 4.53 18.11
CA ARG A 68 1.00 4.92 18.21
C ARG A 68 1.93 3.80 17.72
N PRO A 69 2.78 4.05 16.73
CA PRO A 69 3.78 3.07 16.30
C PRO A 69 4.75 2.76 17.44
N SER A 70 5.06 1.48 17.67
CA SER A 70 6.11 1.09 18.60
C SER A 70 7.49 1.49 18.06
N ALA A 71 8.49 1.58 18.94
CA ALA A 71 9.87 1.87 18.53
C ALA A 71 10.39 0.91 17.45
N PHE A 72 9.98 -0.37 17.51
CA PHE A 72 10.30 -1.34 16.48
C PHE A 72 9.64 -1.00 15.13
N LYS A 73 8.35 -0.63 15.12
CA LYS A 73 7.66 -0.19 13.88
C LYS A 73 8.33 1.04 13.30
N LEU A 74 8.73 2.01 14.14
CA LEU A 74 9.49 3.19 13.69
C LEU A 74 10.81 2.79 13.00
N GLY A 75 11.58 1.89 13.62
CA GLY A 75 12.82 1.36 13.03
C GLY A 75 12.59 0.64 11.70
N ALA A 76 11.53 -0.17 11.60
CA ALA A 76 11.15 -0.84 10.36
C ALA A 76 10.76 0.15 9.26
N MET A 77 10.01 1.21 9.59
CA MET A 77 9.65 2.26 8.62
C MET A 77 10.88 2.99 8.09
N VAL A 78 11.84 3.32 8.95
CA VAL A 78 13.11 3.93 8.53
C VAL A 78 13.89 2.99 7.59
N LEU A 79 13.95 1.69 7.93
CA LEU A 79 14.62 0.69 7.11
C LEU A 79 13.98 0.56 5.72
N ILE A 80 12.64 0.53 5.66
CA ILE A 80 11.87 0.47 4.41
C ILE A 80 12.17 1.71 3.55
N LEU A 81 12.03 2.91 4.11
CA LEU A 81 12.28 4.16 3.38
C LEU A 81 13.73 4.23 2.88
N GLY A 82 14.69 3.78 3.68
CA GLY A 82 16.09 3.65 3.28
C GLY A 82 16.29 2.69 2.11
N GLY A 83 15.63 1.52 2.15
CA GLY A 83 15.66 0.55 1.06
C GLY A 83 15.08 1.09 -0.25
N ILE A 84 13.93 1.76 -0.18
CA ILE A 84 13.30 2.44 -1.32
C ILE A 84 14.25 3.48 -1.90
N TYR A 85 14.85 4.32 -1.05
CA TYR A 85 15.78 5.36 -1.49
C TYR A 85 17.01 4.79 -2.20
N ILE A 86 17.57 3.68 -1.73
CA ILE A 86 18.71 3.01 -2.37
C ILE A 86 18.30 2.41 -3.72
N ALA A 87 17.17 1.71 -3.78
CA ALA A 87 16.68 1.07 -4.99
C ALA A 87 16.29 2.07 -6.09
N ALA A 88 15.79 3.25 -5.71
CA ALA A 88 15.38 4.29 -6.64
C ALA A 88 16.56 5.11 -7.21
N ARG A 89 17.80 4.91 -6.72
CA ARG A 89 18.94 5.65 -7.26
C ARG A 89 19.22 5.24 -8.71
N PRO A 90 19.48 6.20 -9.61
CA PRO A 90 19.94 5.87 -10.95
C PRO A 90 21.21 5.03 -10.84
N SER A 91 21.21 3.83 -11.42
CA SER A 91 22.42 3.04 -11.59
C SER A 91 23.41 3.87 -12.41
N ARG A 92 24.37 4.52 -11.76
CA ARG A 92 25.54 5.08 -12.44
C ARG A 92 26.21 3.91 -13.14
N GLY A 93 26.17 3.91 -14.46
CA GLY A 93 26.69 2.84 -15.29
C GLY A 93 28.09 2.45 -14.87
N ARG A 94 28.31 1.15 -14.69
CA ARG A 94 29.59 0.53 -15.00
C ARG A 94 29.78 0.70 -16.50
N GLY A 95 30.44 1.80 -16.88
CA GLY A 95 31.17 1.94 -18.14
C GLY A 95 32.64 1.68 -17.85
#